data_AF-L0WD47-F1
#
_entry.id   AF-L0WD47-F1
#
_cell.length_a   1.000
_cell.length_b   1.000
_cell.length_c   1.000
_cell.angle_alpha   90.00
_cell.angle_beta   90.00
_cell.angle_gamma   90.00
#
_symmetry.space_group_name_H-M   'P 1'
#
loop_
_entity.id
_entity.type
_entity.pdbx_description
1 polymer ?
#
loop_
_entity_poly.entity_id
_entity_poly.type
_entity_poly.pdbx_seq_one_letter_code
_entity_poly.pdbx_strand_id
1 'polypeptide(L)'
;MVAAVIGGLREMPPVEMFGEIASRHMWDEYCWLLQTGPYDEDFTGFGGSLDQGCNDLLRSIIEAEIETLPRHAKVFLSIYAAERIEHDDEYEPGSIWIDGIASLLVEEVSEKASHLNLDLIGPHRGDVISSELSSEGVVCSALSDAGLFSEILASHVDVMIDPEADLSSIAHELVDAYVGLIVDETESSMDLSELFERFGSDIKTLLIEKDVLPDLVNMHGELQGLLDA
;
A
#
# COMPACT_ATOMS: atom_id res chain seq x y z
N MET A 1 -20.55 3.86 3.93
CA MET A 1 -19.99 5.06 4.57
C MET A 1 -18.53 4.85 4.90
N VAL A 2 -18.17 3.86 5.74
CA VAL A 2 -16.75 3.51 6.00
C VAL A 2 -15.92 3.39 4.72
N ALA A 3 -16.38 2.61 3.72
CA ALA A 3 -15.69 2.49 2.44
C ALA A 3 -15.57 3.81 1.64
N ALA A 4 -16.55 4.71 1.77
CA ALA A 4 -16.52 6.02 1.10
C ALA A 4 -15.54 6.98 1.80
N VAL A 5 -15.48 6.94 3.14
CA VAL A 5 -14.51 7.68 3.95
C VAL A 5 -13.09 7.20 3.67
N ILE A 6 -12.87 5.88 3.66
CA ILE A 6 -11.58 5.28 3.28
C ILE A 6 -11.24 5.66 1.83
N GLY A 7 -12.19 5.61 0.90
CA GLY A 7 -12.01 6.08 -0.47
C GLY A 7 -11.56 7.54 -0.53
N GLY A 8 -12.20 8.44 0.23
CA GLY A 8 -11.81 9.84 0.32
C GLY A 8 -10.40 10.03 0.90
N LEU A 9 -9.98 9.21 1.85
CA LEU A 9 -8.60 9.18 2.36
C LEU A 9 -7.60 8.65 1.30
N ARG A 10 -8.00 7.69 0.47
CA ARG A 10 -7.16 7.16 -0.63
C ARG A 10 -7.01 8.15 -1.79
N GLU A 11 -7.98 9.03 -2.01
CA GLU A 11 -7.92 10.08 -3.04
C GLU A 11 -7.03 11.27 -2.66
N MET A 12 -6.71 11.42 -1.37
CA MET A 12 -5.84 12.50 -0.92
C MET A 12 -4.38 12.09 -0.98
N PRO A 13 -3.50 12.98 -1.48
CA PRO A 13 -2.07 12.71 -1.45
C PRO A 13 -1.60 12.56 0.00
N PRO A 14 -0.54 11.77 0.21
CA PRO A 14 0.12 11.70 1.51
C PRO A 14 0.62 13.09 1.92
N VAL A 15 0.64 13.36 3.22
CA VAL A 15 1.24 14.59 3.76
C VAL A 15 2.77 14.43 3.92
N GLU A 16 3.28 13.21 3.68
CA GLU A 16 4.69 12.82 3.78
C GLU A 16 5.27 13.15 5.17
N MET A 17 4.42 13.09 6.20
CA MET A 17 4.80 13.45 7.57
C MET A 17 5.85 12.51 8.15
N PHE A 18 5.90 11.27 7.64
CA PHE A 18 6.87 10.26 8.03
C PHE A 18 7.77 9.97 6.84
N GLY A 19 9.01 10.44 6.87
CA GLY A 19 9.99 10.17 5.80
C GLY A 19 10.44 8.70 5.70
N GLU A 20 9.89 7.83 6.56
CA GLU A 20 10.21 6.41 6.66
C GLU A 20 9.08 5.50 6.14
N ILE A 21 7.91 6.06 5.82
CA ILE A 21 6.80 5.34 5.18
C ILE A 21 6.78 5.71 3.70
N ALA A 22 6.34 4.80 2.82
CA ALA A 22 5.81 5.22 1.52
C ALA A 22 4.32 5.06 1.54
N SER A 23 3.72 6.09 2.10
CA SER A 23 2.32 6.34 1.94
C SER A 23 2.04 6.59 0.46
N ARG A 24 1.14 5.79 -0.12
CA ARG A 24 0.57 6.09 -1.44
C ARG A 24 -0.45 7.22 -1.34
N HIS A 25 -1.10 7.31 -0.18
CA HIS A 25 -2.22 8.20 0.10
C HIS A 25 -2.42 8.37 1.61
N MET A 26 -3.27 9.34 1.99
CA MET A 26 -3.56 9.67 3.39
C MET A 26 -4.08 8.48 4.21
N TRP A 27 -4.71 7.48 3.58
CA TRP A 27 -5.12 6.25 4.27
C TRP A 27 -3.94 5.47 4.86
N ASP A 28 -2.80 5.40 4.15
CA ASP A 28 -1.62 4.67 4.64
C ASP A 28 -1.00 5.40 5.84
N GLU A 29 -0.92 6.73 5.78
CA GLU A 29 -0.42 7.56 6.89
C GLU A 29 -1.32 7.46 8.12
N TYR A 30 -2.64 7.44 7.90
CA TYR A 30 -3.62 7.29 8.98
C TYR A 30 -3.49 5.92 9.66
N CYS A 31 -3.33 4.84 8.89
CA CYS A 31 -3.14 3.49 9.44
C CYS A 31 -1.83 3.39 10.22
N TRP A 32 -0.75 3.95 9.68
CA TRP A 32 0.54 4.00 10.35
C TRP A 32 0.43 4.73 11.69
N LEU A 33 -0.04 5.98 11.67
CA LEU A 33 -0.18 6.83 12.85
C LEU A 33 -1.03 6.18 13.95
N LEU A 34 -2.15 5.57 13.55
CA LEU A 34 -3.04 4.91 14.51
C LEU A 34 -2.38 3.73 15.21
N GLN A 35 -1.62 2.91 14.48
CA GLN A 35 -1.05 1.67 15.01
C GLN A 35 0.31 1.85 15.69
N THR A 36 1.13 2.81 15.24
CA THR A 36 2.42 3.11 15.89
C THR A 36 2.28 3.95 17.16
N GLY A 37 1.09 4.54 17.37
CA GLY A 37 0.77 5.38 18.52
C GLY A 37 1.30 6.81 18.37
N PRO A 38 0.94 7.70 19.32
CA PRO A 38 1.37 9.09 19.29
C PRO A 38 2.89 9.18 19.31
N TYR A 39 3.46 9.88 18.35
CA TYR A 39 4.81 10.42 18.49
C TYR A 39 4.74 11.52 19.54
N ASP A 40 5.35 11.30 20.70
CA ASP A 40 5.41 12.28 21.79
C ASP A 40 5.91 13.64 21.24
N GLU A 41 5.03 14.64 21.40
CA GLU A 41 5.27 16.06 21.62
C GLU A 41 6.65 16.62 21.18
N ASP A 42 6.85 16.91 19.88
CA ASP A 42 7.81 17.96 19.48
C ASP A 42 7.68 18.45 18.01
N PHE A 43 6.63 18.04 17.28
CA PHE A 43 6.33 18.63 15.97
C PHE A 43 5.70 20.03 16.12
N THR A 44 6.57 21.00 16.40
CA THR A 44 6.26 22.43 16.60
C THR A 44 5.76 23.19 15.35
N GLY A 45 5.30 22.47 14.31
CA GLY A 45 4.90 23.05 13.01
C GLY A 45 3.39 23.28 12.84
N PHE A 46 2.54 22.50 13.52
CA PHE A 46 1.08 22.60 13.48
C PHE A 46 0.56 22.56 14.91
N GLY A 47 -0.21 23.57 15.34
CA GLY A 47 -0.59 23.81 16.74
C GLY A 47 -1.61 22.82 17.33
N GLY A 48 -1.25 21.54 17.43
CA GLY A 48 -1.98 20.44 18.08
C GLY A 48 -1.15 19.15 18.03
N SER A 49 -1.46 18.14 18.85
CA SER A 49 -0.88 16.80 18.67
C SER A 49 -1.18 16.31 17.26
N LEU A 50 -0.25 15.62 16.61
CA LEU A 50 -0.37 15.11 15.23
C LEU A 50 -1.68 14.31 15.05
N ASP A 51 -2.04 13.55 16.08
CA ASP A 51 -3.27 12.78 16.18
C ASP A 51 -4.53 13.66 16.09
N GLN A 52 -4.49 14.88 16.63
CA GLN A 52 -5.60 15.82 16.59
C GLN A 52 -5.88 16.27 15.15
N GLY A 53 -4.83 16.62 14.39
CA GLY A 53 -4.97 17.08 13.00
C GLY A 53 -5.50 16.00 12.06
N CYS A 54 -5.00 14.77 12.19
CA CYS A 54 -5.50 13.63 11.42
C CYS A 54 -6.95 13.26 11.79
N ASN A 55 -7.29 13.29 13.08
CA ASN A 55 -8.67 13.05 13.53
C ASN A 55 -9.63 14.16 13.08
N ASP A 56 -9.20 15.42 13.05
CA ASP A 56 -9.99 16.54 12.53
C ASP A 56 -10.24 16.40 11.02
N LEU A 57 -9.22 15.97 10.25
CA LEU A 57 -9.36 15.68 8.82
C LEU A 57 -10.35 14.52 8.58
N LEU A 58 -10.17 13.40 9.30
CA LEU A 58 -11.07 12.25 9.24
C LEU A 58 -12.51 12.67 9.56
N ARG A 59 -12.69 13.44 10.64
CA ARG A 59 -13.99 13.95 11.05
C ARG A 59 -14.61 14.84 9.98
N SER A 60 -13.85 15.73 9.36
CA SER A 60 -14.35 16.59 8.27
C SER A 60 -14.83 15.78 7.07
N ILE A 61 -14.15 14.70 6.69
CA ILE A 61 -14.57 13.81 5.59
C ILE A 61 -15.85 13.08 5.97
N ILE A 62 -15.91 12.54 7.19
CA ILE A 62 -17.10 11.87 7.72
C ILE A 62 -18.30 12.80 7.73
N GLU A 63 -18.14 14.03 8.21
CA GLU A 63 -19.21 15.03 8.25
C GLU A 63 -19.70 15.38 6.85
N ALA A 64 -18.78 15.59 5.89
CA ALA A 64 -19.13 15.83 4.49
C ALA A 64 -19.93 14.64 3.90
N GLU A 65 -19.51 13.40 4.16
CA GLU A 65 -20.22 12.19 3.73
C GLU A 65 -21.61 12.08 4.39
N ILE A 66 -21.72 12.36 5.70
CA ILE A 66 -22.99 12.41 6.40
C ILE A 66 -23.91 13.45 5.76
N GLU A 67 -23.41 14.63 5.41
CA GLU A 67 -24.21 15.71 4.83
C GLU A 67 -24.94 15.30 3.55
N THR A 68 -24.32 14.47 2.71
CA THR A 68 -24.92 13.95 1.46
C THR A 68 -26.15 13.06 1.69
N LEU A 69 -26.31 12.49 2.89
CA LEU A 69 -27.36 11.52 3.18
C LEU A 69 -28.75 12.16 3.27
N PRO A 70 -29.80 11.44 2.81
CA PRO A 70 -31.17 11.88 3.00
C PRO A 70 -31.54 11.86 4.50
N ARG A 71 -32.45 12.76 4.89
CA ARG A 71 -32.87 12.95 6.30
C ARG A 71 -33.23 11.65 7.02
N HIS A 72 -33.93 10.73 6.35
CA HIS A 72 -34.35 9.48 6.98
C HIS A 72 -33.15 8.57 7.33
N ALA A 73 -32.12 8.52 6.46
CA ALA A 73 -30.91 7.75 6.72
C ALA A 73 -30.14 8.33 7.92
N LYS A 74 -30.04 9.66 8.01
CA LYS A 74 -29.45 10.34 9.17
C LYS A 74 -30.17 9.97 10.47
N VAL A 75 -31.51 10.00 10.49
CA VAL A 75 -32.28 9.60 11.68
C VAL A 75 -32.01 8.15 12.08
N PHE A 76 -31.99 7.20 11.14
CA PHE A 76 -31.69 5.81 11.45
C PHE A 76 -30.26 5.62 11.99
N LEU A 77 -29.28 6.29 11.40
CA LEU A 77 -27.89 6.23 11.86
C LEU A 77 -27.72 6.87 13.24
N SER A 78 -28.45 7.95 13.54
CA SER A 78 -28.42 8.56 14.87
C SER A 78 -28.99 7.63 15.95
N ILE A 79 -30.05 6.87 15.65
CA ILE A 79 -30.58 5.84 16.56
C ILE A 79 -29.53 4.74 16.75
N TYR A 80 -28.91 4.28 15.67
CA TYR A 80 -27.88 3.25 15.72
C TYR A 80 -26.65 3.70 16.54
N ALA A 81 -26.21 4.95 16.39
CA ALA A 81 -25.13 5.53 17.18
C ALA A 81 -25.50 5.62 18.66
N ALA A 82 -26.71 6.08 19.00
CA ALA A 82 -27.21 6.18 20.37
C ALA A 82 -27.28 4.83 21.10
N GLU A 83 -27.50 3.73 20.40
CA GLU A 83 -27.50 2.38 20.99
C GLU A 83 -26.09 1.85 21.31
N ARG A 84 -25.05 2.38 20.64
CA ARG A 84 -23.68 1.86 20.69
C ARG A 84 -22.71 2.75 21.44
N ILE A 85 -22.97 4.04 21.46
CA ILE A 85 -22.14 5.07 22.07
C ILE A 85 -22.91 5.65 23.24
N GLU A 86 -22.24 5.83 24.37
CA GLU A 86 -22.80 6.57 25.49
C GLU A 86 -23.09 8.01 25.03
N HIS A 87 -24.37 8.33 24.89
CA HIS A 87 -24.85 9.66 24.57
C HIS A 87 -25.19 10.44 25.83
N ASP A 88 -25.02 11.76 25.81
CA ASP A 88 -25.58 12.62 26.85
C ASP A 88 -27.12 12.53 26.87
N ASP A 89 -27.72 12.94 27.98
CA ASP A 89 -29.17 12.98 28.23
C ASP A 89 -29.97 13.83 27.20
N GLU A 90 -29.30 14.50 26.26
CA GLU A 90 -29.87 15.39 25.24
C GLU A 90 -30.29 14.68 23.94
N TYR A 91 -29.99 13.39 23.76
CA TYR A 91 -30.45 12.65 22.58
C TYR A 91 -31.95 12.32 22.65
N GLU A 92 -32.74 12.93 21.76
CA GLU A 92 -34.16 12.58 21.58
C GLU A 92 -34.34 11.58 20.42
N PRO A 93 -35.01 10.43 20.64
CA PRO A 93 -35.30 9.47 19.57
C PRO A 93 -36.06 10.13 18.40
N GLY A 94 -35.50 10.03 17.19
CA GLY A 94 -36.04 10.67 15.98
C GLY A 94 -35.42 12.02 15.64
N SER A 95 -34.55 12.55 16.51
CA SER A 95 -33.65 13.66 16.18
C SER A 95 -32.47 13.18 15.32
N ILE A 96 -31.79 14.12 14.65
CA ILE A 96 -30.53 13.86 13.95
C ILE A 96 -29.40 14.28 14.87
N TRP A 97 -28.60 13.31 15.28
CA TRP A 97 -27.39 13.47 16.06
C TRP A 97 -26.19 13.21 15.16
N ILE A 98 -25.62 14.27 14.58
CA ILE A 98 -24.49 14.18 13.64
C ILE A 98 -23.23 13.73 14.36
N ASP A 99 -22.95 14.28 15.55
CA ASP A 99 -21.75 13.95 16.32
C ASP A 99 -21.69 12.47 16.69
N GLY A 100 -22.80 11.87 17.10
CA GLY A 100 -22.84 10.43 17.39
C GLY A 100 -22.59 9.56 16.16
N ILE A 101 -23.16 9.94 15.00
CA ILE A 101 -22.87 9.23 13.74
C ILE A 101 -21.39 9.36 13.39
N ALA A 102 -20.82 10.55 13.56
CA ALA A 102 -19.42 10.81 13.24
C ALA A 102 -18.49 10.00 14.14
N SER A 103 -18.71 10.00 15.46
CA SER A 103 -17.93 9.22 16.42
C SER A 103 -17.98 7.72 16.11
N LEU A 104 -19.16 7.19 15.76
CA LEU A 104 -19.30 5.79 15.37
C LEU A 104 -18.49 5.47 14.12
N LEU A 105 -18.53 6.34 13.12
CA LEU A 105 -17.77 6.15 11.88
C LEU A 105 -16.26 6.28 12.12
N VAL A 106 -15.82 7.14 13.03
CA VAL A 106 -14.42 7.22 13.45
C VAL A 106 -13.98 5.89 14.07
N GLU A 107 -14.76 5.32 14.99
CA GLU A 107 -14.46 4.01 15.59
C GLU A 107 -14.36 2.90 14.53
N GLU A 108 -15.33 2.82 13.61
CA GLU A 108 -15.33 1.79 12.56
C GLU A 108 -14.17 1.96 11.56
N VAL A 109 -13.82 3.19 11.20
CA VAL A 109 -12.67 3.48 10.32
C VAL A 109 -11.35 3.18 11.05
N SER A 110 -11.27 3.52 12.34
CA SER A 110 -10.10 3.22 13.18
C SER A 110 -9.90 1.71 13.34
N GLU A 111 -10.98 0.95 13.56
CA GLU A 111 -10.93 -0.51 13.62
C GLU A 111 -10.36 -1.09 12.31
N LYS A 112 -10.82 -0.61 11.15
CA LYS A 112 -10.26 -1.00 9.86
C LYS A 112 -8.78 -0.64 9.71
N ALA A 113 -8.42 0.57 10.10
CA ALA A 113 -7.03 1.02 10.06
C ALA A 113 -6.12 0.19 10.97
N SER A 114 -6.63 -0.34 12.09
CA SER A 114 -5.86 -1.17 13.03
C SER A 114 -5.51 -2.56 12.51
N HIS A 115 -6.13 -3.00 11.42
CA HIS A 115 -5.90 -4.32 10.82
C HIS A 115 -4.95 -4.29 9.63
N LEU A 116 -4.53 -3.10 9.17
CA LEU A 116 -3.62 -2.99 8.03
C LEU A 116 -2.23 -3.51 8.42
N ASN A 117 -1.61 -4.30 7.54
CA ASN A 117 -0.27 -4.80 7.79
C ASN A 117 0.77 -3.67 7.66
N LEU A 118 1.31 -3.19 8.78
CA LEU A 118 2.34 -2.16 8.80
C LEU A 118 3.62 -2.57 8.08
N ASP A 119 3.89 -3.88 8.00
CA ASP A 119 5.08 -4.40 7.31
C ASP A 119 5.05 -4.09 5.81
N LEU A 120 3.87 -3.86 5.22
CA LEU A 120 3.70 -3.51 3.80
C LEU A 120 3.82 -2.01 3.51
N ILE A 121 3.62 -1.15 4.51
CA ILE A 121 3.65 0.32 4.36
C ILE A 121 4.84 0.99 5.08
N GLY A 122 5.47 0.25 5.98
CA GLY A 122 6.57 0.71 6.83
C GLY A 122 7.95 0.70 6.17
N PRO A 123 9.00 1.00 6.96
CA PRO A 123 10.36 1.17 6.46
C PRO A 123 11.01 -0.12 5.93
N HIS A 124 10.52 -1.28 6.37
CA HIS A 124 11.03 -2.59 5.96
C HIS A 124 10.24 -3.25 4.83
N ARG A 125 9.32 -2.52 4.20
CA ARG A 125 8.43 -3.09 3.18
C ARG A 125 9.16 -3.69 1.98
N GLY A 126 10.33 -3.18 1.61
CA GLY A 126 11.14 -3.75 0.53
C GLY A 126 11.50 -5.21 0.79
N ASP A 127 11.90 -5.51 2.03
CA ASP A 127 12.24 -6.87 2.46
C ASP A 127 11.00 -7.76 2.54
N VAL A 128 9.90 -7.20 3.05
CA VAL A 128 8.64 -7.94 3.26
C VAL A 128 7.99 -8.26 1.91
N ILE A 129 7.78 -7.26 1.06
CA ILE A 129 7.18 -7.39 -0.28
C ILE A 129 8.00 -8.36 -1.12
N SER A 130 9.32 -8.22 -1.13
CA SER A 130 10.18 -9.12 -1.91
C SER A 130 10.17 -10.57 -1.40
N SER A 131 9.86 -10.80 -0.11
CA SER A 131 9.75 -12.13 0.48
C SER A 131 8.37 -12.79 0.31
N GLU A 132 7.31 -11.99 0.23
CA GLU A 132 5.93 -12.47 0.09
C GLU A 132 5.59 -12.80 -1.38
N LEU A 133 6.27 -12.15 -2.32
CA LEU A 133 6.05 -12.38 -3.75
C LEU A 133 6.76 -13.65 -4.23
N SER A 134 5.97 -14.56 -4.83
CA SER A 134 6.49 -15.76 -5.48
C SER A 134 6.36 -15.66 -6.99
N SER A 135 7.42 -16.01 -7.70
CA SER A 135 7.44 -16.09 -9.15
C SER A 135 7.41 -17.55 -9.61
N GLU A 136 6.75 -17.83 -10.74
CA GLU A 136 6.87 -19.11 -11.46
C GLU A 136 7.83 -19.05 -12.65
N GLY A 137 8.31 -17.84 -13.01
CA GLY A 137 9.24 -17.62 -14.12
C GLY A 137 10.61 -18.27 -13.92
N VAL A 138 11.22 -18.71 -15.02
CA VAL A 138 12.53 -19.39 -15.01
C VAL A 138 13.63 -18.44 -14.56
N VAL A 139 13.61 -17.20 -15.03
CA VAL A 139 14.59 -16.16 -14.69
C VAL A 139 14.54 -15.85 -13.20
N CYS A 140 13.36 -15.54 -12.68
CA CYS A 140 13.14 -15.19 -11.30
C CYS A 140 13.43 -16.36 -10.34
N SER A 141 13.10 -17.61 -10.72
CA SER A 141 13.45 -18.80 -9.94
C SER A 141 14.96 -18.95 -9.79
N ALA A 142 15.71 -18.82 -10.90
CA ALA A 142 17.17 -18.92 -10.87
C ALA A 142 17.81 -17.80 -10.04
N LEU A 143 17.29 -16.57 -10.13
CA LEU A 143 17.74 -15.45 -9.31
C LEU A 143 17.37 -15.62 -7.82
N SER A 144 16.25 -16.29 -7.53
CA SER A 144 15.84 -16.58 -6.16
C SER A 144 16.78 -17.58 -5.51
N ASP A 145 17.17 -18.64 -6.23
CA ASP A 145 18.17 -19.61 -5.78
C ASP A 145 19.54 -18.95 -5.52
N ALA A 146 19.86 -17.91 -6.29
CA ALA A 146 21.08 -17.10 -6.12
C ALA A 146 20.97 -16.01 -5.05
N GLY A 147 19.79 -15.80 -4.45
CA GLY A 147 19.54 -14.74 -3.47
C GLY A 147 19.51 -13.32 -4.06
N LEU A 148 19.43 -13.17 -5.38
CA LEU A 148 19.45 -11.88 -6.08
C LEU A 148 18.03 -11.34 -6.35
N PHE A 149 17.04 -12.21 -6.46
CA PHE A 149 15.67 -11.82 -6.82
C PHE A 149 15.08 -10.84 -5.81
N SER A 150 15.17 -11.14 -4.51
CA SER A 150 14.63 -10.28 -3.46
C SER A 150 15.36 -8.95 -3.36
N GLU A 151 16.68 -8.94 -3.58
CA GLU A 151 17.50 -7.72 -3.56
C GLU A 151 17.10 -6.77 -4.70
N ILE A 152 16.90 -7.31 -5.91
CA ILE A 152 16.45 -6.52 -7.07
C ILE A 152 15.03 -6.02 -6.86
N LEU A 153 14.10 -6.84 -6.34
CA LEU A 153 12.74 -6.36 -6.07
C LEU A 153 12.71 -5.29 -4.97
N ALA A 154 13.51 -5.44 -3.91
CA ALA A 154 13.59 -4.47 -2.83
C ALA A 154 14.12 -3.11 -3.31
N SER A 155 15.05 -3.08 -4.27
CA SER A 155 15.56 -1.83 -4.86
C SER A 155 14.54 -1.10 -5.74
N HIS A 156 13.51 -1.82 -6.24
CA HIS A 156 12.42 -1.28 -7.06
C HIS A 156 11.06 -1.29 -6.35
N VAL A 157 11.05 -1.30 -5.01
CA VAL A 157 9.81 -1.41 -4.24
C VAL A 157 8.82 -0.27 -4.54
N ASP A 158 9.30 0.93 -4.80
CA ASP A 158 8.44 2.09 -5.11
C ASP A 158 7.71 1.91 -6.44
N VAL A 159 8.38 1.30 -7.43
CA VAL A 159 7.78 0.96 -8.73
C VAL A 159 6.76 -0.17 -8.55
N MET A 160 7.03 -1.14 -7.67
CA MET A 160 6.10 -2.24 -7.39
C MET A 160 4.82 -1.79 -6.68
N ILE A 161 4.89 -0.72 -5.88
CA ILE A 161 3.77 -0.20 -5.10
C ILE A 161 2.89 0.75 -5.92
N ASP A 162 3.45 1.43 -6.92
CA ASP A 162 2.68 2.30 -7.81
C ASP A 162 1.76 1.47 -8.73
N PRO A 163 0.43 1.65 -8.67
CA PRO A 163 -0.51 0.87 -9.48
C PRO A 163 -0.37 1.12 -11.00
N GLU A 164 0.19 2.27 -11.40
CA GLU A 164 0.32 2.66 -12.81
C GLU A 164 1.77 2.59 -13.32
N ALA A 165 2.67 2.00 -12.52
CA ALA A 165 4.08 1.96 -12.84
C ALA A 165 4.39 1.05 -14.05
N ASP A 166 5.39 1.45 -14.83
CA ASP A 166 5.96 0.61 -15.88
C ASP A 166 6.99 -0.35 -15.28
N LEU A 167 6.68 -1.66 -15.32
CA LEU A 167 7.54 -2.72 -14.79
C LEU A 167 8.70 -3.10 -15.72
N SER A 168 8.82 -2.46 -16.89
CA SER A 168 9.83 -2.78 -17.89
C SER A 168 11.26 -2.61 -17.39
N SER A 169 11.52 -1.64 -16.51
CA SER A 169 12.84 -1.43 -15.90
C SER A 169 13.26 -2.62 -15.04
N ILE A 170 12.35 -3.10 -14.19
CA ILE A 170 12.56 -4.27 -13.33
C ILE A 170 12.79 -5.50 -14.20
N ALA A 171 11.99 -5.68 -15.25
CA ALA A 171 12.12 -6.81 -16.16
C ALA A 171 13.49 -6.84 -16.86
N HIS A 172 14.00 -5.69 -17.30
CA HIS A 172 15.33 -5.59 -17.90
C HIS A 172 16.44 -5.91 -16.89
N GLU A 173 16.35 -5.39 -15.67
CA GLU A 173 17.35 -5.62 -14.63
C GLU A 173 17.41 -7.08 -14.20
N LEU A 174 16.26 -7.73 -14.01
CA LEU A 174 16.18 -9.16 -13.71
C LEU A 174 16.82 -10.00 -14.83
N VAL A 175 16.51 -9.70 -16.10
CA VAL A 175 17.09 -10.45 -17.22
C VAL A 175 18.59 -10.19 -17.37
N ASP A 176 19.06 -8.96 -17.12
CA ASP A 176 20.48 -8.65 -17.13
C ASP A 176 21.24 -9.38 -16.02
N ALA A 177 20.69 -9.41 -14.80
CA ALA A 177 21.25 -10.17 -13.69
C ALA A 177 21.31 -11.67 -13.98
N TYR A 178 20.26 -12.23 -14.58
CA TYR A 178 20.20 -13.64 -14.95
C TYR A 178 21.21 -14.00 -16.04
N VAL A 179 21.36 -13.16 -17.07
CA VAL A 179 22.39 -13.36 -18.09
C VAL A 179 23.79 -13.25 -17.48
N GLY A 180 24.01 -12.32 -16.55
CA GLY A 180 25.26 -12.23 -15.79
C GLY A 180 25.56 -13.54 -15.04
N LEU A 181 24.58 -14.08 -14.33
CA LEU A 181 24.70 -15.35 -13.61
C LEU A 181 25.07 -16.51 -14.53
N ILE A 182 24.40 -16.64 -15.69
CA ILE A 182 24.75 -17.68 -16.67
C ILE A 182 26.18 -17.50 -17.18
N VAL A 183 26.57 -16.28 -17.56
CA VAL A 183 27.90 -16.02 -18.11
C VAL A 183 28.99 -16.33 -17.08
N ASP A 184 28.79 -15.94 -15.82
CA ASP A 184 29.73 -16.19 -14.74
C ASP A 184 29.85 -17.68 -14.41
N GLU A 185 28.75 -18.44 -14.42
CA GLU A 185 28.78 -19.90 -14.25
C GLU A 185 29.41 -20.63 -15.44
N THR A 186 29.37 -20.01 -16.62
CA THR A 186 29.78 -20.62 -17.89
C THR A 186 31.11 -20.08 -18.42
N GLU A 187 31.89 -19.36 -17.60
CA GLU A 187 33.27 -18.93 -17.95
C GLU A 187 34.17 -20.11 -18.38
N SER A 188 33.79 -21.34 -18.06
CA SER A 188 34.45 -22.58 -18.49
C SER A 188 33.91 -23.21 -19.78
N SER A 189 32.76 -22.76 -20.30
CA SER A 189 32.12 -23.23 -21.54
C SER A 189 32.04 -22.11 -22.60
N MET A 190 33.02 -22.10 -23.50
CA MET A 190 33.19 -21.11 -24.59
C MET A 190 31.94 -20.93 -25.49
N ASP A 191 31.09 -21.95 -25.59
CA ASP A 191 29.94 -21.99 -26.51
C ASP A 191 28.76 -21.09 -26.09
N LEU A 192 28.53 -20.87 -24.80
CA LEU A 192 27.40 -20.06 -24.31
C LEU A 192 27.70 -18.56 -24.37
N SER A 193 28.94 -18.17 -24.08
CA SER A 193 29.39 -16.78 -24.21
C SER A 193 29.30 -16.29 -25.66
N GLU A 194 29.78 -17.08 -26.65
CA GLU A 194 29.65 -16.73 -28.08
C GLU A 194 28.18 -16.64 -28.53
N LEU A 195 27.30 -17.47 -27.96
CA LEU A 195 25.87 -17.43 -28.24
C LEU A 195 25.23 -16.14 -27.71
N PHE A 196 25.54 -15.73 -26.48
CA PHE A 196 25.05 -14.46 -25.93
C PHE A 196 25.66 -13.24 -26.61
N GLU A 197 26.91 -13.28 -27.09
CA GLU A 197 27.47 -12.20 -27.91
C GLU A 197 26.70 -12.00 -29.21
N ARG A 198 26.22 -13.08 -29.83
CA ARG A 198 25.59 -13.04 -31.16
C ARG A 198 24.07 -12.89 -31.12
N PHE A 199 23.41 -13.49 -30.14
CA PHE A 199 21.94 -13.55 -30.02
C PHE A 199 21.43 -12.97 -28.70
N GLY A 200 22.29 -12.40 -27.85
CA GLY A 200 21.91 -11.95 -26.52
C GLY A 200 20.77 -10.95 -26.52
N SER A 201 20.71 -10.02 -27.48
CA SER A 201 19.57 -9.08 -27.57
C SER A 201 18.24 -9.78 -27.82
N ASP A 202 18.21 -10.76 -28.72
CA ASP A 202 17.01 -11.50 -29.07
C ASP A 202 16.56 -12.39 -27.91
N ILE A 203 17.52 -13.04 -27.23
CA ILE A 203 17.26 -13.88 -26.05
C ILE A 203 16.73 -13.04 -24.90
N LYS A 204 17.38 -11.90 -24.59
CA LYS A 204 16.91 -10.99 -23.54
C LYS A 204 15.50 -10.51 -23.83
N THR A 205 15.23 -10.07 -25.06
CA THR A 205 13.89 -9.64 -25.48
C THR A 205 12.86 -10.74 -25.27
N LEU A 206 13.18 -11.99 -25.66
CA LEU A 206 12.28 -13.12 -25.49
C LEU A 206 12.02 -13.44 -24.01
N LEU A 207 13.06 -13.42 -23.16
CA LEU A 207 12.92 -13.64 -21.72
C LEU A 207 12.08 -12.55 -21.05
N ILE A 208 12.29 -11.28 -21.42
CA ILE A 208 11.49 -10.15 -20.93
C ILE A 208 10.02 -10.35 -21.31
N GLU A 209 9.72 -10.57 -22.59
CA GLU A 209 8.34 -10.57 -23.09
C GLU A 209 7.54 -11.82 -22.72
N LYS A 210 8.20 -12.97 -22.48
CA LYS A 210 7.53 -14.26 -22.33
C LYS A 210 7.63 -14.89 -20.96
N ASP A 211 8.60 -14.47 -20.15
CA ASP A 211 8.85 -15.04 -18.82
C ASP A 211 8.67 -13.95 -17.76
N VAL A 212 9.53 -12.94 -17.76
CA VAL A 212 9.66 -12.00 -16.65
C VAL A 212 8.52 -10.99 -16.58
N LEU A 213 8.19 -10.31 -17.67
CA LEU A 213 7.17 -9.25 -17.64
C LEU A 213 5.77 -9.79 -17.30
N PRO A 214 5.30 -10.92 -17.88
CA PRO A 214 4.01 -11.48 -17.48
C PRO A 214 3.95 -11.87 -16.00
N ASP A 215 5.03 -12.42 -15.47
CA ASP A 215 5.12 -12.85 -14.08
C ASP A 215 5.17 -11.64 -13.12
N LEU A 216 5.95 -10.60 -13.46
CA LEU A 216 5.95 -9.31 -12.75
C LEU A 216 4.56 -8.66 -12.71
N VAL A 217 3.81 -8.68 -13.82
CA VAL A 217 2.45 -8.13 -13.85
C VAL A 217 1.51 -8.91 -12.93
N ASN A 218 1.66 -10.23 -12.84
CA ASN A 218 0.87 -11.04 -11.90
C ASN A 218 1.22 -10.70 -10.45
N MET A 219 2.52 -10.67 -10.11
CA MET A 219 2.99 -10.31 -8.77
C MET A 219 2.57 -8.88 -8.38
N HIS A 220 2.65 -7.93 -9.30
CA HIS A 220 2.17 -6.56 -9.09
C HIS A 220 0.68 -6.54 -8.78
N GLY A 221 -0.14 -7.27 -9.54
CA GLY A 221 -1.57 -7.38 -9.27
C GLY A 221 -1.90 -8.01 -7.91
N GLU A 222 -1.15 -9.04 -7.51
CA GLU A 222 -1.29 -9.66 -6.18
C GLU A 222 -0.92 -8.69 -5.06
N LEU A 223 0.18 -7.95 -5.23
CA LEU A 223 0.62 -6.93 -4.28
C LEU A 223 -0.42 -5.81 -4.13
N GLN A 224 -0.98 -5.30 -5.23
CA GLN A 224 -2.05 -4.30 -5.16
C GLN A 224 -3.27 -4.85 -4.41
N GLY A 225 -3.61 -6.12 -4.62
CA GLY A 225 -4.68 -6.79 -3.85
C GLY A 225 -4.41 -6.85 -2.34
N LEU A 226 -3.16 -7.07 -1.94
CA LEU A 226 -2.75 -7.07 -0.52
C LEU A 226 -2.73 -5.68 0.08
N LEU A 227 -2.28 -4.68 -0.68
CA LEU A 227 -2.20 -3.29 -0.25
C LEU A 227 -3.58 -2.60 -0.17
N ASP A 228 -4.57 -3.11 -0.87
CA ASP A 228 -5.93 -2.55 -0.91
C ASP A 228 -6.93 -3.25 0.03
N ALA A 229 -6.54 -4.39 0.60
CA ALA A 229 -7.35 -5.22 1.53
C ALA A 229 -7.69 -4.52 2.85
#